data_AF-A0A955N686-F1
#
_entry.id   AF-A0A955N686-F1
#
_cell.length_a   1.000
_cell.length_b   1.000
_cell.length_c   1.000
_cell.angle_alpha   90.00
_cell.angle_beta   90.00
_cell.angle_gamma   90.00
#
_symmetry.space_group_name_H-M   'P 1'
#
loop_
_entity.id
_entity.type
_entity.pdbx_description
1 polymer ?
#
loop_
_entity_poly.entity_id
_entity_poly.type
_entity_poly.pdbx_seq_one_letter_code
_entity_poly.pdbx_strand_id
1 'polypeptide(L)'
;ISLKVARDLFPEFYASGKAPDQLVNEKGLVQVSDEGVLEKLIQEVLAQHPTQVDQYRGGKETVLGFLVGQVMKASQGKANPGKVNTLLKQHLTS
;
A
#
# COMPACT_ATOMS: atom_id res chain seq x y z
N ILE A 1 25.82 -5.65 5.39
CA ILE A 1 25.39 -5.73 3.97
C ILE A 1 26.26 -6.79 3.30
N SER A 2 25.67 -7.92 2.86
CA SER A 2 26.43 -9.12 2.45
C SER A 2 26.75 -9.11 0.94
N LEU A 3 28.01 -9.37 0.60
CA LEU A 3 28.69 -9.13 -0.69
C LEU A 3 28.14 -9.89 -1.92
N LYS A 4 27.13 -10.75 -1.78
CA LYS A 4 26.67 -11.61 -2.89
C LYS A 4 25.65 -10.96 -3.83
N VAL A 5 25.00 -9.87 -3.41
CA VAL A 5 24.00 -9.17 -4.24
C VAL A 5 24.65 -8.24 -5.28
N ALA A 6 25.92 -7.90 -5.10
CA ALA A 6 26.58 -6.87 -5.90
C ALA A 6 26.96 -7.32 -7.32
N ARG A 7 27.06 -8.62 -7.61
CA ARG A 7 27.64 -9.10 -8.89
C ARG A 7 26.64 -9.35 -10.02
N ASP A 8 25.36 -9.50 -9.72
CA ASP A 8 24.33 -9.80 -10.74
C ASP A 8 23.79 -8.53 -11.44
N LEU A 9 24.12 -7.34 -10.92
CA LEU A 9 23.54 -6.07 -11.36
C LEU A 9 24.42 -5.29 -12.35
N PHE A 10 25.53 -5.86 -12.80
CA PHE A 10 26.55 -5.08 -13.52
C PHE A 10 26.29 -4.75 -15.01
N PRO A 11 25.46 -5.47 -15.81
CA PRO A 11 25.27 -5.08 -17.21
C PRO A 11 24.24 -3.95 -17.42
N GLU A 12 23.27 -3.77 -16.50
CA GLU A 12 22.15 -2.83 -16.71
C GLU A 12 22.38 -1.44 -16.09
N PHE A 13 23.43 -1.29 -15.26
CA PHE A 13 23.75 -0.01 -14.62
C PHE A 13 24.22 1.08 -15.60
N TYR A 14 24.68 0.72 -16.81
CA TYR A 14 25.41 1.66 -17.66
C TYR A 14 24.59 2.34 -18.77
N ALA A 15 23.32 1.95 -19.00
CA ALA A 15 22.56 2.44 -20.16
C ALA A 15 21.46 3.47 -19.85
N SER A 16 21.05 3.67 -18.59
CA SER A 16 19.83 4.43 -18.31
C SER A 16 19.99 5.71 -17.46
N GLY A 17 21.12 5.94 -16.79
CA GLY A 17 21.28 7.17 -15.99
C GLY A 17 20.19 7.39 -14.93
N LYS A 18 19.51 6.31 -14.51
CA LYS A 18 18.44 6.34 -13.51
C LYS A 18 18.98 5.86 -12.18
N ALA A 19 18.65 6.59 -11.12
CA ALA A 19 19.17 6.38 -9.79
C ALA A 19 18.82 4.98 -9.23
N PRO A 20 19.71 4.36 -8.43
CA PRO A 20 19.54 3.03 -7.84
C PRO A 20 18.21 2.81 -7.09
N ASP A 21 17.62 3.88 -6.56
CA ASP A 21 16.33 3.87 -5.84
C ASP A 21 15.13 3.42 -6.69
N GLN A 22 15.18 3.56 -8.01
CA GLN A 22 14.08 3.11 -8.87
C GLN A 22 14.06 1.58 -9.05
N LEU A 23 15.21 0.92 -8.98
CA LEU A 23 15.34 -0.52 -9.22
C LEU A 23 14.94 -1.35 -7.98
N VAL A 24 15.08 -0.78 -6.78
CA VAL A 24 14.59 -1.40 -5.54
C VAL A 24 13.05 -1.40 -5.48
N ASN A 25 12.40 -0.43 -6.13
CA ASN A 25 10.94 -0.36 -6.27
C ASN A 25 10.34 -1.46 -7.18
N GLU A 26 11.11 -2.00 -8.13
CA GLU A 26 10.64 -3.03 -9.06
C GLU A 26 10.64 -4.45 -8.48
N LYS A 27 11.36 -4.72 -7.38
CA LYS A 27 11.46 -6.06 -6.77
C LYS A 27 10.57 -6.27 -5.53
N GLY A 28 9.47 -5.54 -5.41
CA GLY A 28 8.28 -5.99 -4.67
C GLY A 28 8.41 -6.29 -3.17
N LEU A 29 9.44 -5.79 -2.49
CA LEU A 29 9.70 -6.09 -1.07
C LEU A 29 9.96 -4.85 -0.19
N VAL A 30 9.72 -3.65 -0.70
CA VAL A 30 9.61 -2.48 0.17
C VAL A 30 8.19 -2.47 0.70
N GLN A 31 8.01 -3.03 1.89
CA GLN A 31 6.82 -2.83 2.71
C GLN A 31 6.42 -1.36 2.59
N VAL A 32 5.20 -1.06 2.12
CA VAL A 32 4.73 0.33 1.97
C VAL A 32 4.68 0.93 3.36
N SER A 33 5.80 1.51 3.76
CA SER A 33 6.01 2.17 5.04
C SER A 33 5.70 3.65 4.93
N ASP A 34 5.53 4.16 3.71
CA ASP A 34 5.03 5.49 3.42
C ASP A 34 3.53 5.55 3.71
N GLU A 35 3.19 5.96 4.93
CA GLU A 35 1.81 6.22 5.37
C GLU A 35 1.07 7.12 4.38
N GLY A 36 1.76 8.08 3.74
CA GLY A 36 1.16 8.96 2.73
C GLY A 36 0.69 8.26 1.44
N VAL A 37 1.33 7.17 1.01
CA VAL A 37 0.85 6.36 -0.12
C VAL A 37 -0.37 5.53 0.30
N LEU A 38 -0.33 5.00 1.51
CA LEU A 38 -1.42 4.20 2.06
C LEU A 38 -2.68 5.05 2.31
N GLU A 39 -2.54 6.27 2.82
CA GLU A 39 -3.65 7.22 2.97
C GLU A 39 -4.33 7.53 1.64
N LYS A 40 -3.54 7.78 0.57
CA LYS A 40 -4.10 8.02 -0.77
C LYS A 40 -4.91 6.83 -1.28
N LEU A 41 -4.39 5.62 -1.12
CA LEU A 41 -5.11 4.39 -1.48
C LEU A 41 -6.39 4.21 -0.66
N ILE A 42 -6.34 4.53 0.63
CA ILE A 42 -7.53 4.49 1.49
C ILE A 42 -8.57 5.48 1.00
N GLN A 43 -8.21 6.74 0.77
CA GLN A 43 -9.13 7.76 0.26
C GLN A 43 -9.74 7.36 -1.08
N GLU A 44 -8.95 6.79 -1.99
CA GLU A 44 -9.43 6.27 -3.27
C GLU A 44 -10.45 5.14 -3.08
N VAL A 45 -10.15 4.16 -2.22
CA VAL A 45 -11.06 3.05 -1.91
C VAL A 45 -12.34 3.56 -1.26
N LEU A 46 -12.26 4.49 -0.30
CA LEU A 46 -13.45 5.07 0.32
C LEU A 46 -14.32 5.83 -0.70
N ALA A 47 -13.70 6.56 -1.63
CA ALA A 47 -14.39 7.28 -2.70
C ALA A 47 -15.03 6.33 -3.74
N GLN A 48 -14.42 5.18 -4.02
CA GLN A 48 -14.97 4.16 -4.90
C GLN A 48 -16.09 3.33 -4.23
N HIS A 49 -16.12 3.31 -2.89
CA HIS A 49 -17.04 2.49 -2.11
C HIS A 49 -17.88 3.32 -1.10
N PRO A 50 -18.61 4.36 -1.56
CA PRO A 50 -19.36 5.24 -0.66
C PRO A 50 -20.45 4.48 0.10
N THR A 51 -21.13 3.53 -0.54
CA THR A 51 -22.17 2.70 0.12
C THR A 51 -21.62 1.94 1.32
N GLN A 52 -20.37 1.47 1.24
CA GLN A 52 -19.70 0.74 2.31
C GLN A 52 -19.28 1.68 3.44
N VAL A 53 -18.88 2.90 3.12
CA VAL A 53 -18.64 3.97 4.09
C VAL A 53 -19.91 4.26 4.88
N ASP A 54 -21.03 4.47 4.21
CA ASP A 54 -22.33 4.73 4.85
C ASP A 54 -22.79 3.55 5.70
N GLN A 55 -22.60 2.32 5.24
CA GLN A 55 -22.93 1.14 6.04
C GLN A 55 -22.09 1.05 7.31
N TYR A 56 -20.79 1.33 7.23
CA TYR A 56 -19.91 1.37 8.41
C TYR A 56 -20.36 2.47 9.38
N ARG A 57 -20.65 3.67 8.87
CA ARG A 57 -21.20 4.79 9.67
C ARG A 57 -22.57 4.48 10.26
N GLY A 58 -23.36 3.66 9.60
CA GLY A 58 -24.62 3.11 10.09
C GLY A 58 -24.48 1.98 11.13
N GLY A 59 -23.26 1.70 11.60
CA GLY A 59 -22.97 0.71 12.65
C GLY A 59 -22.68 -0.69 12.13
N LYS A 60 -22.57 -0.90 10.82
CA LYS A 60 -22.26 -2.21 10.23
C LYS A 60 -20.76 -2.44 10.14
N GLU A 61 -20.13 -2.75 11.26
CA GLU A 61 -18.69 -2.94 11.38
C GLU A 61 -18.12 -4.06 10.49
N THR A 62 -18.95 -5.03 10.07
CA THR A 62 -18.52 -6.11 9.16
C THR A 62 -18.03 -5.60 7.80
N VAL A 63 -18.43 -4.40 7.40
CA VAL A 63 -18.01 -3.76 6.15
C VAL A 63 -16.54 -3.30 6.22
N LEU A 64 -15.99 -3.10 7.41
CA LEU A 64 -14.59 -2.72 7.57
C LEU A 64 -13.64 -3.76 6.99
N GLY A 65 -13.93 -5.06 7.19
CA GLY A 65 -13.12 -6.15 6.63
C GLY A 65 -13.12 -6.16 5.10
N PHE A 66 -14.24 -5.77 4.48
CA PHE A 66 -14.33 -5.61 3.03
C PHE A 66 -13.44 -4.45 2.56
N LEU A 67 -13.52 -3.29 3.21
CA LEU A 67 -12.71 -2.11 2.88
C LEU A 67 -11.20 -2.40 3.04
N VAL A 68 -10.80 -3.09 4.12
CA VAL A 68 -9.42 -3.55 4.32
C VAL A 68 -8.98 -4.42 3.14
N GLY A 69 -9.82 -5.36 2.69
CA GLY A 69 -9.53 -6.20 1.54
C GLY A 69 -9.35 -5.41 0.24
N GLN A 70 -10.17 -4.38 0.00
CA GLN A 70 -10.02 -3.51 -1.18
C GLN A 70 -8.71 -2.72 -1.14
N VAL A 71 -8.34 -2.16 0.01
CA VAL A 71 -7.06 -1.44 0.17
C VAL A 71 -5.87 -2.41 0.00
N MET A 72 -5.96 -3.62 0.53
CA MET A 72 -4.93 -4.65 0.34
C MET A 72 -4.75 -4.98 -1.14
N LYS A 73 -5.85 -5.12 -1.89
CA LYS A 73 -5.83 -5.36 -3.33
C LYS A 73 -5.24 -4.18 -4.10
N ALA A 74 -5.64 -2.95 -3.78
CA ALA A 74 -5.12 -1.73 -4.40
C ALA A 74 -3.62 -1.55 -4.14
N SER A 75 -3.14 -1.94 -2.95
CA SER A 75 -1.72 -1.97 -2.60
C SER A 75 -0.94 -3.14 -3.20
N GLN A 76 -1.58 -4.02 -3.98
CA GLN A 76 -1.02 -5.27 -4.50
C GLN A 76 -0.42 -6.17 -3.40
N GLY A 77 -1.02 -6.19 -2.22
CA GLY A 77 -0.54 -6.95 -1.06
C GLY A 77 0.72 -6.37 -0.39
N LYS A 78 1.17 -5.17 -0.79
CA LYS A 78 2.36 -4.53 -0.23
C LYS A 78 2.08 -3.75 1.06
N ALA A 79 0.83 -3.41 1.35
CA ALA A 79 0.47 -2.74 2.59
C ALA A 79 0.30 -3.73 3.76
N ASN A 80 0.42 -3.23 4.98
CA ASN A 80 0.23 -4.03 6.19
C ASN A 80 -1.26 -4.01 6.62
N PRO A 81 -1.92 -5.18 6.79
CA PRO A 81 -3.35 -5.24 7.13
C PRO A 81 -3.69 -4.58 8.47
N GLY A 82 -2.78 -4.66 9.46
CA GLY A 82 -2.97 -4.00 10.76
C GLY A 82 -2.94 -2.47 10.62
N LYS A 83 -1.98 -1.92 9.88
CA LYS A 83 -1.92 -0.47 9.60
C LYS A 83 -3.13 0.00 8.80
N VAL A 84 -3.52 -0.73 7.76
CA VAL A 84 -4.70 -0.43 6.93
C VAL A 84 -5.96 -0.35 7.76
N ASN A 85 -6.17 -1.33 8.65
CA ASN A 85 -7.34 -1.36 9.53
C ASN A 85 -7.38 -0.15 10.47
N THR A 86 -6.25 0.23 11.07
CA THR A 86 -6.15 1.41 11.93
C THR A 86 -6.48 2.70 11.16
N LEU A 87 -5.83 2.91 10.01
CA LEU A 87 -6.04 4.11 9.20
C LEU A 87 -7.47 4.20 8.65
N LEU A 88 -8.04 3.09 8.18
CA LEU A 88 -9.45 3.05 7.75
C LEU A 88 -10.40 3.48 8.87
N LYS A 89 -10.21 2.95 10.09
CA LYS A 89 -11.02 3.36 11.25
C LYS A 89 -10.86 4.85 11.54
N GLN A 90 -9.64 5.38 11.45
CA GLN A 90 -9.40 6.81 11.64
C GLN A 90 -10.15 7.66 10.59
N HIS A 91 -10.10 7.29 9.31
CA HIS A 91 -10.80 8.04 8.25
C HIS A 91 -12.33 7.92 8.31
N LEU A 92 -12.86 6.81 8.83
CA LEU A 92 -14.30 6.58 8.89
C LEU A 92 -14.97 7.19 10.13
N THR A 93 -14.22 7.31 11.22
CA THR A 93 -14.68 7.87 12.51
C THR A 93 -14.33 9.36 12.69
N SER A 94 -13.39 9.89 11.90
CA SER A 94 -13.02 11.31 11.92
C SER A 94 -13.99 12.20 11.12
#